data_AF-A0A920PRT3-F1
#
_entry.id   AF-A0A920PRT3-F1
#
_cell.length_a   1.000
_cell.length_b   1.000
_cell.length_c   1.000
_cell.angle_alpha   90.00
_cell.angle_beta   90.00
_cell.angle_gamma   90.00
#
_symmetry.space_group_name_H-M   'P 1'
#
loop_
_entity.id
_entity.type
_entity.pdbx_description
1 polymer ?
#
loop_
_entity_poly.entity_id
_entity_poly.type
_entity_poly.pdbx_seq_one_letter_code
_entity_poly.pdbx_strand_id
1 'polypeptide(L)' 'MGIFSPVRAGDRITAISEIADINERIGRMGLMIITSIVVTYRNQFGQVAATQTSTSIRY' A
#
# COMPACT_ATOMS: atom_id res chain seq x y z
N MET A 1 3.16 -2.51 8.05
CA MET A 1 2.92 -1.06 7.99
C MET A 1 3.66 -0.38 9.14
N GLY A 2 4.36 0.72 8.87
CA GLY A 2 5.15 1.42 9.88
C GLY A 2 5.50 2.85 9.48
N ILE A 3 5.87 3.66 10.47
CA ILE A 3 6.35 5.04 10.31
C ILE A 3 7.83 5.06 10.67
N PHE A 4 8.67 5.61 9.79
CA PHE A 4 10.13 5.58 9.91
C PHE A 4 10.74 6.99 9.97
N SER A 5 10.04 8.01 9.49
CA SER A 5 10.45 9.42 9.61
C SER A 5 9.21 10.30 9.75
N PRO A 6 9.29 11.38 10.57
CA PRO A 6 8.15 12.27 10.76
C PRO A 6 7.84 13.02 9.46
N VAL A 7 6.56 13.04 9.08
CA VAL A 7 6.06 13.91 8.02
C VAL A 7 5.67 15.25 8.64
N ARG A 8 6.14 16.35 8.04
CA ARG A 8 5.86 17.71 8.50
C ARG A 8 4.99 18.45 7.50
N ALA A 9 4.29 19.48 7.99
CA ALA A 9 3.55 20.37 7.11
C ALA A 9 4.49 21.01 6.07
N GLY A 10 4.10 20.95 4.80
CA GLY A 10 4.91 21.43 3.68
C GLY A 10 5.82 20.38 3.04
N ASP A 11 5.95 19.18 3.60
CA ASP A 11 6.70 18.09 2.94
C ASP A 11 6.02 17.65 1.63
N ARG A 12 6.84 17.37 0.62
CA ARG A 12 6.39 16.73 -0.61
C ARG A 12 6.57 15.22 -0.48
N ILE A 13 5.45 14.51 -0.33
CA ILE A 13 5.45 13.05 -0.24
C ILE A 13 5.21 12.43 -1.63
N THR A 14 6.07 11.48 -2.00
CA THR A 14 5.89 10.61 -3.17
C THR A 14 5.44 9.24 -2.70
N ALA A 15 4.32 8.75 -3.22
CA ALA A 15 3.80 7.41 -2.96
C ALA A 15 4.09 6.51 -4.16
N ILE A 16 4.70 5.36 -3.91
CA ILE A 16 4.90 4.31 -4.91
C ILE A 16 4.20 3.06 -4.41
N SER A 17 3.26 2.57 -5.22
CA SER A 17 2.47 1.37 -4.93
C SER A 17 2.98 0.19 -5.74
N GLU A 18 3.12 -0.95 -5.09
CA GLU A 18 3.51 -2.22 -5.69
C GLU A 18 2.50 -3.29 -5.30
N ILE A 19 2.07 -4.10 -6.27
CA ILE A 19 1.26 -5.28 -6.00
C ILE A 19 2.16 -6.31 -5.35
N ALA A 20 1.94 -6.57 -4.07
CA ALA A 20 2.69 -7.57 -3.33
C ALA A 20 2.14 -8.99 -3.55
N ASP A 21 0.83 -9.11 -3.77
CA ASP A 21 0.18 -10.41 -3.95
C ASP A 21 -1.19 -10.29 -4.62
N ILE A 22 -1.58 -11.31 -5.38
CA ILE A 22 -2.91 -11.49 -5.94
C ILE A 22 -3.32 -12.94 -5.72
N ASN A 23 -4.42 -13.16 -5.01
CA ASN A 23 -5.01 -14.49 -4.82
C ASN A 23 -6.43 -14.55 -5.35
N GLU A 24 -6.75 -15.70 -5.91
CA GLU A 24 -8.11 -16.05 -6.30
C GLU A 24 -8.74 -16.96 -5.25
N ARG A 25 -10.00 -16.71 -4.90
CA ARG A 25 -10.74 -17.53 -3.95
C ARG A 25 -12.20 -17.63 -4.35
N ILE A 26 -12.74 -18.86 -4.35
CA ILE A 26 -14.19 -19.06 -4.52
C ILE A 26 -14.86 -18.84 -3.16
N GLY A 27 -15.67 -17.79 -3.07
CA GLY A 27 -16.47 -17.45 -1.90
C GLY A 27 -17.96 -17.73 -2.11
N ARG A 28 -18.78 -17.39 -1.09
CA ARG A 28 -20.25 -17.55 -1.17
C ARG A 28 -20.89 -16.76 -2.32
N MET A 29 -20.23 -15.71 -2.79
CA MET A 29 -20.71 -14.81 -3.84
C MET A 29 -20.06 -15.07 -5.21
N GLY A 30 -19.27 -16.14 -5.36
CA GLY A 30 -18.56 -16.45 -6.61
C GLY A 30 -17.05 -16.26 -6.49
N LEU A 31 -16.38 -16.09 -7.64
CA LEU A 31 -14.94 -15.89 -7.71
C LEU A 31 -14.56 -14.53 -7.11
N MET A 32 -13.63 -14.53 -6.17
CA MET A 32 -13.11 -13.32 -5.54
C MET A 32 -11.64 -13.16 -5.87
N ILE A 33 -11.22 -11.95 -6.19
CA ILE A 33 -9.81 -11.57 -6.36
C ILE A 33 -9.40 -10.72 -5.16
N ILE A 34 -8.42 -11.21 -4.40
CA ILE A 34 -7.86 -10.53 -3.23
C ILE A 34 -6.47 -10.03 -3.63
N THR A 35 -6.28 -8.72 -3.62
CA THR A 35 -5.01 -8.08 -3.98
C THR A 35 -4.43 -7.39 -2.75
N SER A 36 -3.17 -7.68 -2.44
CA SER A 36 -2.39 -6.95 -1.44
C SER A 36 -1.42 -6.00 -2.15
N ILE A 37 -1.45 -4.73 -1.75
CA ILE A 37 -0.62 -3.66 -2.30
C ILE A 37 0.25 -3.10 -1.17
N VAL A 38 1.55 -2.99 -1.40
CA VAL A 38 2.46 -2.27 -0.51
C VAL A 38 2.69 -0.87 -1.09
N VAL A 39 2.42 0.16 -0.30
CA VAL A 39 2.67 1.55 -0.66
C VAL A 39 3.86 2.06 0.15
N THR A 40 4.89 2.53 -0.53
CA THR A 40 6.05 3.17 0.09
C THR A 40 5.96 4.67 -0.10
N TYR A 41 6.00 5.41 1.01
CA TYR A 41 5.98 6.87 1.03
C TYR A 41 7.39 7.40 1.27
N ARG A 42 7.88 8.26 0.37
CA ARG A 42 9.16 8.95 0.51
C ARG A 42 8.96 10.46 0.57
N ASN A 43 9.75 11.15 1.39
CA ASN A 43 9.78 12.62 1.44
C ASN A 43 10.64 13.22 0.31
N GLN A 44 10.70 14.55 0.24
CA GLN A 44 11.50 15.27 -0.77
C GLN A 44 13.01 15.00 -0.68
N PHE A 45 13.50 14.49 0.45
CA PHE A 45 14.90 14.11 0.66
C PHE A 45 15.18 12.64 0.26
N GLY A 46 14.18 11.93 -0.27
CA GLY A 46 14.28 10.53 -0.67
C GLY A 46 14.19 9.53 0.51
N GLN A 47 13.95 10.00 1.73
CA GLN A 47 13.86 9.16 2.92
C GLN A 47 12.48 8.49 2.98
N VAL A 48 12.44 7.22 3.38
CA VAL A 48 11.18 6.51 3.60
C VAL A 48 10.52 7.07 4.87
N ALA A 49 9.35 7.69 4.70
CA ALA A 49 8.58 8.23 5.80
C ALA A 49 7.67 7.16 6.42
N ALA A 50 7.03 6.34 5.57
CA ALA A 50 6.12 5.28 6.00
C ALA A 50 5.99 4.17 4.95
N THR A 51 5.54 3.00 5.38
CA THR A 51 5.03 1.96 4.50
C THR A 51 3.62 1.56 4.91
N GLN A 52 2.74 1.38 3.93
CA GLN A 52 1.37 0.90 4.11
C GLN A 52 1.15 -0.40 3.37
N THR A 53 0.36 -1.29 3.95
CA THR A 53 -0.18 -2.45 3.25
C THR A 53 -1.68 -2.24 3.12
N SER A 54 -2.21 -2.31 1.91
CA SER A 54 -3.63 -2.19 1.60
C SER A 54 -4.12 -3.47 0.93
N THR A 55 -5.28 -3.96 1.34
CA THR A 55 -5.89 -5.16 0.77
C THR A 55 -7.20 -4.78 0.09
N SER A 56 -7.35 -5.12 -1.18
CA SER A 56 -8.61 -4.93 -1.93
C SER A 56 -9.21 -6.27 -2.29
N ILE A 57 -10.54 -6.37 -2.19
CA ILE A 57 -11.30 -7.56 -2.56
C ILE A 57 -12.27 -7.17 -3.67
N ARG A 58 -12.25 -7.90 -4.78
CA ARG A 58 -13.18 -7.77 -5.91
C ARG A 58 -13.95 -9.08 -6.07
N TYR A 59 -15.22 -8.98 -6.43
CA TYR A 59 -16.17 -10.09 -6.59
C TYR A 59 -16.88 -9.99 -7.95
#